data_AF-A0A3R8QRV3-F1
#
_entry.id   AF-A0A3R8QRV3-F1
#
_cell.length_a   1.000
_cell.length_b   1.000
_cell.length_c   1.000
_cell.angle_alpha   90.00
_cell.angle_beta   90.00
_cell.angle_gamma   90.00
#
_symmetry.space_group_name_H-M   'P 1'
#
loop_
_entity.id
_entity.type
_entity.pdbx_description
1 polymer ?
#
loop_
_entity_poly.entity_id
_entity_poly.type
_entity_poly.pdbx_seq_one_letter_code
_entity_poly.pdbx_strand_id
1 'polypeptide(L)'
;MSGERVYSIKGGSAFPLPTVSLAEAGFRERDDLQEWVLARPEILGPDVMVVAFEFDRWQDSRGDRQRDRLDVLGLDSDGRLVLAELKRDKAPDTVEMQAIKYAAMASRFTETDLVSYHARFLSSRAGATVSEDAARDALQEHAGELDPDQLRQPRIVLVAGSFVPSTSATVVWLSEMGLDITLQRVQAYRTAADDVIVTVSQLFPVPDVEEFTISPQRAEAAASQTRRRRKREGSTVVRLAQAATIPDATSLTMQPVAIDAEALAAIDEWIAEDPRRGRAIWSNNSRQPLRWEYDGNDYRPSSIAQTALREAAGIERSIRGPSWWFTPEGKSLTELAEETTPSGFDWSTLHTILNSMPKGRWTTYGDLADVVGTAPQPLGGHMTNCPECVNAYRVLDASGQTRTGFRWNDGTDQRTQQGALEAEGVVFAGNRAGAAHRLPEEALRELAGEYISDGA
;
A
#
# COMPACT_ATOMS: atom_id res chain seq x y z
N MET A 1 -20.03 13.40 15.67
CA MET A 1 -18.85 14.24 15.33
C MET A 1 -17.67 13.79 16.18
N SER A 2 -16.85 12.86 15.69
CA SER A 2 -15.57 12.50 16.31
C SER A 2 -14.53 13.54 15.88
N GLY A 3 -14.47 14.66 16.61
CA GLY A 3 -13.36 15.60 16.48
C GLY A 3 -12.15 15.07 17.28
N GLU A 4 -10.95 15.27 16.74
CA GLU A 4 -9.72 15.03 17.50
C GLU A 4 -9.67 15.97 18.70
N ARG A 5 -9.27 15.43 19.86
CA ARG A 5 -9.07 16.21 21.08
C ARG A 5 -7.57 16.31 21.34
N VAL A 6 -7.03 17.51 21.19
CA VAL A 6 -5.61 17.78 21.43
C VAL A 6 -5.45 18.46 22.78
N TYR A 7 -4.50 17.99 23.58
CA TYR A 7 -4.22 18.49 24.92
C TYR A 7 -2.75 18.85 25.05
N SER A 8 -2.46 19.92 25.78
CA SER A 8 -1.11 20.18 26.32
C SER A 8 -1.00 19.60 27.72
N ILE A 9 0.14 18.99 28.05
CA ILE A 9 0.40 18.43 29.38
C ILE A 9 1.33 19.36 30.15
N LYS A 10 0.89 19.83 31.31
CA LYS A 10 1.72 20.65 32.22
C LYS A 10 1.49 20.23 33.66
N GLY A 11 2.57 19.86 34.35
CA GLY A 11 2.50 19.44 35.76
C GLY A 11 1.59 18.22 35.99
N GLY A 12 1.54 17.28 35.05
CA GLY A 12 0.68 16.10 35.13
C GLY A 12 -0.80 16.34 34.84
N SER A 13 -1.20 17.57 34.51
CA SER A 13 -2.58 17.92 34.12
C SER A 13 -2.69 18.16 32.62
N ALA A 14 -3.82 17.74 32.03
CA ALA A 14 -4.13 17.91 30.62
C ALA A 14 -5.03 19.14 30.39
N PHE A 15 -4.61 20.04 29.52
CA PHE A 15 -5.35 21.26 29.16
C PHE A 15 -5.74 21.21 27.68
N PRO A 16 -7.04 21.27 27.33
CA PRO A 16 -7.48 21.18 25.95
C PRO A 16 -6.98 22.40 25.16
N LEU A 17 -6.54 22.17 23.94
CA LEU A 17 -6.16 23.24 23.03
C LEU A 17 -7.37 23.72 22.23
N PRO A 18 -7.65 25.04 22.16
CA PRO A 18 -8.67 25.58 21.30
C PRO A 18 -8.31 25.37 19.82
N THR A 19 -9.31 24.94 19.05
CA THR A 19 -9.22 24.88 17.59
C THR A 19 -9.26 26.29 17.00
N VAL A 20 -8.43 26.53 15.99
CA VAL A 20 -8.44 27.75 15.18
C VAL A 20 -8.39 27.37 13.70
N SER A 21 -8.93 28.20 12.82
CA SER A 21 -8.69 28.05 11.38
C SER A 21 -7.23 28.38 11.04
N LEU A 22 -6.75 27.88 9.89
CA LEU A 22 -5.41 28.21 9.42
C LEU A 22 -5.30 29.72 9.11
N ALA A 23 -6.39 30.34 8.62
CA ALA A 23 -6.47 31.78 8.44
C ALA A 23 -6.30 32.58 9.74
N GLU A 24 -7.01 32.21 10.81
CA GLU A 24 -6.90 32.86 12.13
C GLU A 24 -5.54 32.62 12.78
N ALA A 25 -4.87 31.53 12.42
CA ALA A 25 -3.50 31.24 12.80
C ALA A 25 -2.46 32.05 11.99
N GLY A 26 -2.88 32.80 10.97
CA GLY A 26 -2.00 33.61 10.13
C GLY A 26 -1.43 32.89 8.91
N PHE A 27 -1.80 31.63 8.68
CA PHE A 27 -1.31 30.83 7.57
C PHE A 27 -2.11 31.04 6.29
N ARG A 28 -1.47 30.77 5.16
CA ARG A 28 -1.99 30.94 3.80
C ARG A 28 -1.90 29.61 3.04
N GLU A 29 -2.75 29.48 2.03
CA GLU A 29 -2.79 28.27 1.22
C GLU A 29 -1.47 28.04 0.48
N ARG A 30 -0.99 29.06 -0.25
CA ARG A 30 0.21 29.00 -1.08
C ARG A 30 1.51 29.16 -0.29
N ASP A 31 1.55 30.13 0.61
CA ASP A 31 2.79 30.48 1.31
C ASP A 31 3.11 29.48 2.46
N ASP A 32 2.12 28.70 2.93
CA ASP A 32 2.29 27.80 4.09
C ASP A 32 1.82 26.37 3.82
N LEU A 33 0.51 26.12 3.64
CA LEU A 33 -0.02 24.74 3.51
C LEU A 33 0.63 23.98 2.36
N GLN A 34 0.81 24.64 1.24
CA GLN A 34 1.51 24.12 0.07
C GLN A 34 2.98 23.77 0.37
N GLU A 35 3.71 24.65 1.06
CA GLU A 35 5.11 24.38 1.45
C GLU A 35 5.20 23.25 2.51
N TRP A 36 4.21 23.10 3.38
CA TRP A 36 4.16 21.96 4.30
C TRP A 36 4.00 20.64 3.56
N VAL A 37 3.13 20.58 2.54
CA VAL A 37 2.97 19.39 1.71
C VAL A 37 4.25 19.08 0.92
N LEU A 38 4.96 20.11 0.46
CA LEU A 38 6.26 19.93 -0.20
C LEU A 38 7.33 19.37 0.75
N ALA A 39 7.38 19.88 1.99
CA ALA A 39 8.34 19.45 2.99
C ALA A 39 7.98 18.11 3.65
N ARG A 40 6.68 17.78 3.68
CA ARG A 40 6.09 16.59 4.30
C ARG A 40 5.04 15.94 3.37
N PRO A 41 5.47 15.32 2.25
CA PRO A 41 4.54 14.67 1.31
C PRO A 41 3.67 13.57 1.94
N GLU A 42 4.06 13.05 3.12
CA GLU A 42 3.28 12.11 3.92
C GLU A 42 1.87 12.59 4.25
N ILE A 43 1.62 13.91 4.20
CA ILE A 43 0.29 14.53 4.30
C ILE A 43 -0.67 13.99 3.21
N LEU A 44 -0.15 13.62 2.04
CA LEU A 44 -0.91 13.08 0.92
C LEU A 44 -1.07 11.55 1.01
N GLY A 45 -0.12 10.88 1.64
CA GLY A 45 -0.04 9.43 1.80
C GLY A 45 1.39 9.00 2.15
N PRO A 46 1.58 7.79 2.70
CA PRO A 46 2.84 7.40 3.36
C PRO A 46 4.08 7.43 2.45
N ASP A 47 3.92 7.12 1.16
CA ASP A 47 5.05 6.93 0.23
C ASP A 47 4.87 7.75 -1.06
N VAL A 48 4.52 9.04 -0.92
CA VAL A 48 4.31 9.94 -2.07
C VAL A 48 5.55 10.80 -2.33
N MET A 49 6.03 10.80 -3.57
CA MET A 49 6.99 11.79 -4.08
C MET A 49 6.27 12.90 -4.86
N VAL A 50 6.64 14.16 -4.64
CA VAL A 50 6.11 15.28 -5.44
C VAL A 50 6.85 15.37 -6.77
N VAL A 51 6.11 15.25 -7.87
CA VAL A 51 6.61 15.37 -9.26
C VAL A 51 6.56 16.82 -9.72
N ALA A 52 5.44 17.50 -9.47
CA ALA A 52 5.27 18.90 -9.81
C ALA A 52 4.29 19.58 -8.86
N PHE A 53 4.40 20.91 -8.81
CA PHE A 53 3.60 21.75 -7.94
C PHE A 53 3.06 22.95 -8.71
N GLU A 54 1.82 23.34 -8.44
CA GLU A 54 1.08 24.37 -9.19
C GLU A 54 1.11 24.14 -10.72
N PHE A 55 0.87 22.91 -11.16
CA PHE A 55 0.98 22.50 -12.57
C PHE A 55 -0.08 23.16 -13.45
N ASP A 56 0.38 23.99 -14.41
CA ASP A 56 -0.44 24.86 -15.28
C ASP A 56 -0.21 24.64 -16.80
N ARG A 57 0.40 23.50 -17.17
CA ARG A 57 0.89 23.24 -18.53
C ARG A 57 -0.01 22.33 -19.36
N TRP A 58 -1.29 22.34 -19.02
CA TRP A 58 -2.31 21.67 -19.81
C TRP A 58 -2.41 22.29 -21.20
N GLN A 59 -2.35 21.43 -22.22
CA GLN A 59 -2.53 21.79 -23.62
C GLN A 59 -3.63 20.91 -24.21
N ASP A 60 -4.48 21.48 -25.06
CA ASP A 60 -5.41 20.69 -25.85
C ASP A 60 -4.75 20.13 -27.13
N SER A 61 -5.52 19.40 -27.94
CA SER A 61 -5.03 18.79 -29.17
C SER A 61 -4.60 19.81 -30.25
N ARG A 62 -4.89 21.09 -30.07
CA ARG A 62 -4.48 22.19 -30.95
C ARG A 62 -3.27 22.95 -30.41
N GLY A 63 -2.78 22.58 -29.22
CA GLY A 63 -1.67 23.24 -28.53
C GLY A 63 -2.11 24.48 -27.72
N ASP A 64 -3.42 24.74 -27.59
CA ASP A 64 -3.91 25.87 -26.82
C ASP A 64 -3.75 25.59 -25.31
N ARG A 65 -3.12 26.52 -24.60
CA ARG A 65 -2.91 26.41 -23.14
C ARG A 65 -4.24 26.56 -22.40
N GLN A 66 -4.56 25.59 -21.55
CA GLN A 66 -5.66 25.70 -20.60
C GLN A 66 -5.20 26.47 -19.37
N ARG A 67 -6.08 27.30 -18.80
CA ARG A 67 -5.79 28.11 -17.58
C ARG A 67 -5.92 27.32 -16.28
N ASP A 68 -6.19 26.04 -16.38
CA ASP A 68 -6.31 25.13 -15.25
C ASP A 68 -4.98 24.99 -14.50
N ARG A 69 -5.06 24.81 -13.18
CA ARG A 69 -3.87 24.64 -12.36
C ARG A 69 -4.13 23.60 -11.27
N LEU A 70 -3.38 22.51 -11.34
CA LEU A 70 -3.38 21.46 -10.32
C LEU A 70 -2.41 21.85 -9.21
N ASP A 71 -2.85 21.81 -7.94
CA ASP A 71 -1.98 22.18 -6.82
C ASP A 71 -0.78 21.23 -6.68
N VAL A 72 -1.03 19.92 -6.65
CA VAL A 72 0.04 18.91 -6.52
C VAL A 72 -0.12 17.77 -7.51
N LEU A 73 0.95 17.48 -8.24
CA LEU A 73 1.15 16.22 -8.95
C LEU A 73 2.22 15.43 -8.21
N GLY A 74 1.84 14.29 -7.65
CA GLY A 74 2.71 13.33 -7.01
C GLY A 74 2.72 11.99 -7.72
N LEU A 75 3.62 11.13 -7.26
CA LEU A 75 3.79 9.76 -7.67
C LEU A 75 3.89 8.93 -6.39
N ASP A 76 3.11 7.86 -6.29
CA ASP A 76 3.24 6.87 -5.23
C ASP A 76 4.36 5.88 -5.60
N SER A 77 4.95 5.26 -4.59
CA SER A 77 5.98 4.22 -4.73
C SER A 77 5.58 3.02 -5.60
N ASP A 78 4.27 2.83 -5.86
CA ASP A 78 3.74 1.78 -6.74
C ASP A 78 3.58 2.22 -8.21
N GLY A 79 4.03 3.44 -8.56
CA GLY A 79 3.94 3.99 -9.91
C GLY A 79 2.61 4.67 -10.23
N ARG A 80 1.70 4.80 -9.27
CA ARG A 80 0.41 5.46 -9.46
C ARG A 80 0.53 6.97 -9.28
N LEU A 81 -0.12 7.73 -10.17
CA LEU A 81 -0.20 9.19 -10.01
C LEU A 81 -1.06 9.55 -8.79
N VAL A 82 -0.60 10.54 -8.02
CA VAL A 82 -1.31 11.11 -6.86
C VAL A 82 -1.59 12.57 -7.14
N LEU A 83 -2.86 12.95 -7.23
CA LEU A 83 -3.27 14.32 -7.53
C LEU A 83 -3.88 14.91 -6.28
N ALA A 84 -3.34 16.03 -5.81
CA ALA A 84 -3.89 16.70 -4.64
C ALA A 84 -4.41 18.09 -4.95
N GLU A 85 -5.59 18.39 -4.39
CA GLU A 85 -6.16 19.74 -4.34
C GLU A 85 -6.15 20.18 -2.88
N LEU A 86 -5.56 21.33 -2.61
CA LEU A 86 -5.35 21.84 -1.26
C LEU A 86 -6.26 23.04 -1.03
N LYS A 87 -6.91 23.06 0.12
CA LYS A 87 -7.72 24.20 0.56
C LYS A 87 -7.36 24.56 1.99
N ARG A 88 -6.97 25.81 2.23
CA ARG A 88 -6.53 26.24 3.56
C ARG A 88 -7.57 25.95 4.65
N ASP A 89 -8.83 26.32 4.42
CA ASP A 89 -9.89 26.18 5.42
C ASP A 89 -11.00 25.28 4.87
N LYS A 90 -12.23 25.78 4.79
CA LYS A 90 -13.35 25.03 4.21
C LYS A 90 -13.17 24.87 2.70
N ALA A 91 -13.23 23.64 2.21
CA ALA A 91 -13.23 23.38 0.77
C ALA A 91 -14.53 23.89 0.10
N PRO A 92 -14.44 24.44 -1.13
CA PRO A 92 -15.60 24.72 -1.95
C PRO A 92 -16.44 23.45 -2.20
N ASP A 93 -17.73 23.61 -2.45
CA ASP A 93 -18.68 22.52 -2.75
C ASP A 93 -18.50 21.87 -4.13
N THR A 94 -17.44 22.26 -4.85
CA THR A 94 -17.09 21.81 -6.20
C THR A 94 -15.65 21.30 -6.29
N VAL A 95 -14.93 21.24 -5.16
CA VAL A 95 -13.52 20.85 -5.10
C VAL A 95 -13.28 19.46 -5.70
N GLU A 96 -14.22 18.54 -5.50
CA GLU A 96 -14.17 17.18 -6.03
C GLU A 96 -14.27 17.15 -7.56
N MET A 97 -15.06 18.06 -8.16
CA MET A 97 -15.22 18.13 -9.60
C MET A 97 -13.96 18.68 -10.27
N GLN A 98 -13.30 19.64 -9.63
CA GLN A 98 -12.00 20.14 -10.07
C GLN A 98 -10.95 19.03 -10.03
N ALA A 99 -10.88 18.28 -8.94
CA ALA A 99 -9.92 17.18 -8.81
C ALA A 99 -10.18 16.05 -9.83
N ILE A 100 -11.46 15.71 -10.11
CA ILE A 100 -11.82 14.75 -11.16
C ILE A 100 -11.38 15.24 -12.54
N LYS A 101 -11.57 16.53 -12.84
CA LYS A 101 -11.11 17.12 -14.09
C LYS A 101 -9.60 16.94 -14.24
N TYR A 102 -8.82 17.23 -13.20
CA TYR A 102 -7.37 17.03 -13.23
C TYR A 102 -6.97 15.57 -13.33
N ALA A 103 -7.67 14.66 -12.66
CA ALA A 103 -7.48 13.22 -12.80
C ALA A 103 -7.70 12.75 -14.24
N ALA A 104 -8.77 13.22 -14.89
CA ALA A 104 -9.03 12.90 -16.28
C ALA A 104 -7.91 13.40 -17.20
N MET A 105 -7.42 14.62 -16.99
CA MET A 105 -6.34 15.19 -17.79
C MET A 105 -4.99 14.50 -17.53
N ALA A 106 -4.63 14.24 -16.28
CA ALA A 106 -3.38 13.57 -15.88
C ALA A 106 -3.35 12.09 -16.29
N SER A 107 -4.50 11.43 -16.48
CA SER A 107 -4.59 10.04 -16.97
C SER A 107 -4.02 9.84 -18.39
N ARG A 108 -3.53 10.91 -19.03
CA ARG A 108 -2.87 10.90 -20.33
C ARG A 108 -1.37 11.14 -20.25
N PHE A 109 -0.83 11.41 -19.06
CA PHE A 109 0.60 11.58 -18.87
C PHE A 109 1.35 10.29 -19.13
N THR A 110 2.52 10.44 -19.72
CA THR A 110 3.51 9.40 -19.96
C THR A 110 4.70 9.58 -19.02
N GLU A 111 5.56 8.56 -18.91
CA GLU A 111 6.83 8.71 -18.18
C GLU A 111 7.64 9.91 -18.68
N THR A 112 7.72 10.12 -19.99
CA THR A 112 8.42 11.27 -20.60
C THR A 112 7.85 12.60 -20.11
N ASP A 113 6.53 12.73 -20.01
CA ASP A 113 5.90 13.94 -19.47
C ASP A 113 6.30 14.16 -18.01
N LEU A 114 6.22 13.12 -17.18
CA LEU A 114 6.55 13.19 -15.75
C LEU A 114 8.01 13.54 -15.53
N VAL A 115 8.93 12.96 -16.31
CA VAL A 115 10.37 13.29 -16.29
C VAL A 115 10.57 14.77 -16.58
N SER A 116 9.97 15.29 -17.65
CA SER A 116 10.10 16.69 -18.03
C SER A 116 9.50 17.63 -16.98
N TYR A 117 8.37 17.27 -16.38
CA TYR A 117 7.73 18.06 -15.33
C TYR A 117 8.57 18.06 -14.05
N HIS A 118 9.12 16.90 -13.67
CA HIS A 118 9.94 16.74 -12.48
C HIS A 118 11.27 17.47 -12.61
N ALA A 119 11.97 17.35 -13.74
CA ALA A 119 13.23 18.07 -14.00
C ALA A 119 13.03 19.58 -13.84
N ARG A 120 11.92 20.12 -14.33
CA ARG A 120 11.58 21.53 -14.23
C ARG A 120 11.23 21.94 -12.81
N PHE A 121 10.46 21.12 -12.10
CA PHE A 121 10.15 21.33 -10.68
C PHE A 121 11.44 21.39 -9.85
N LEU A 122 12.31 20.38 -9.97
CA LEU A 122 13.59 20.33 -9.27
C LEU A 122 14.47 21.52 -9.64
N SER A 123 14.53 21.89 -10.93
CA SER A 123 15.31 23.05 -11.38
C SER A 123 14.85 24.35 -10.72
N SER A 124 13.53 24.53 -10.61
CA SER A 124 12.95 25.72 -9.98
C SER A 124 13.25 25.80 -8.48
N ARG A 125 13.33 24.65 -7.79
CA ARG A 125 13.60 24.58 -6.35
C ARG A 125 15.09 24.71 -6.03
N ALA A 126 15.95 24.10 -6.83
CA ALA A 126 17.40 24.15 -6.64
C ALA A 126 18.01 25.49 -7.10
N GLY A 127 17.30 26.26 -7.94
CA GLY A 127 17.86 27.45 -8.59
C GLY A 127 18.95 27.13 -9.62
N ALA A 128 19.04 25.88 -10.06
CA ALA A 128 20.01 25.38 -11.02
C ALA A 128 19.34 24.35 -11.94
N THR A 129 19.83 24.19 -13.17
CA THR A 129 19.25 23.24 -14.13
C THR A 129 19.49 21.81 -13.68
N VAL A 130 18.41 21.04 -13.57
CA VAL A 130 18.41 19.59 -13.37
C VAL A 130 18.07 18.93 -14.71
N SER A 131 18.86 17.92 -15.11
CA SER A 131 18.64 17.20 -16.37
C SER A 131 17.42 16.28 -16.28
N GLU A 132 16.84 15.96 -17.44
CA GLU A 132 15.78 14.95 -17.53
C GLU A 132 16.27 13.56 -17.10
N ASP A 133 17.56 13.23 -17.30
CA ASP A 133 18.14 11.97 -16.83
C ASP A 133 18.14 11.88 -15.30
N ALA A 134 18.59 12.92 -14.60
CA ALA A 134 18.56 12.94 -13.13
C ALA A 134 17.13 12.90 -12.57
N ALA A 135 16.18 13.56 -13.24
CA ALA A 135 14.77 13.52 -12.85
C ALA A 135 14.14 12.14 -13.09
N ARG A 136 14.54 11.45 -14.16
CA ARG A 136 14.15 10.07 -14.45
C ARG A 136 14.69 9.11 -13.41
N ASP A 137 15.97 9.24 -13.06
CA ASP A 137 16.60 8.42 -12.03
C ASP A 137 15.87 8.58 -10.70
N ALA A 138 15.48 9.80 -10.31
CA ALA A 138 14.71 10.03 -9.08
C ALA A 138 13.30 9.41 -9.12
N LEU A 139 12.58 9.54 -10.25
CA LEU A 139 11.25 8.92 -10.44
C LEU A 139 11.37 7.39 -10.37
N GLN A 140 12.37 6.82 -11.03
CA GLN A 140 12.63 5.40 -11.01
C GLN A 140 13.07 4.94 -9.63
N GLU A 141 13.96 5.65 -8.95
CA GLU A 141 14.38 5.34 -7.58
C GLU A 141 13.17 5.20 -6.66
N HIS A 142 12.22 6.12 -6.78
CA HIS A 142 11.00 6.13 -5.99
C HIS A 142 10.00 5.02 -6.35
N ALA A 143 9.64 4.89 -7.63
CA ALA A 143 8.46 4.09 -8.04
C ALA A 143 8.77 2.88 -8.94
N GLY A 144 10.03 2.69 -9.34
CA GLY A 144 10.39 1.67 -10.32
C GLY A 144 10.06 2.05 -11.76
N GLU A 145 9.84 1.05 -12.60
CA GLU A 145 9.36 1.24 -13.97
C GLU A 145 7.87 1.63 -13.95
N LEU A 146 7.51 2.70 -14.67
CA LEU A 146 6.15 3.23 -14.65
C LEU A 146 5.25 2.49 -15.65
N ASP A 147 4.27 1.75 -15.15
CA ASP A 147 3.24 1.09 -15.96
C ASP A 147 2.25 2.14 -16.52
N PRO A 148 2.13 2.29 -17.86
CA PRO A 148 1.16 3.21 -18.46
C PRO A 148 -0.29 2.98 -18.00
N ASP A 149 -0.68 1.75 -17.68
CA ASP A 149 -2.03 1.45 -17.20
C ASP A 149 -2.24 1.90 -15.74
N GLN A 150 -1.18 1.93 -14.92
CA GLN A 150 -1.23 2.52 -13.58
C GLN A 150 -1.30 4.05 -13.64
N LEU A 151 -0.53 4.68 -14.53
CA LEU A 151 -0.58 6.14 -14.75
C LEU A 151 -1.97 6.61 -15.17
N ARG A 152 -2.71 5.80 -15.93
CA ARG A 152 -4.09 6.08 -16.35
C ARG A 152 -5.11 6.06 -15.21
N GLN A 153 -4.75 5.57 -14.03
CA GLN A 153 -5.67 5.44 -12.90
C GLN A 153 -5.23 6.28 -11.70
N PRO A 154 -5.14 7.62 -11.78
CA PRO A 154 -4.67 8.44 -10.67
C PRO A 154 -5.49 8.25 -9.39
N ARG A 155 -4.83 8.38 -8.24
CA ARG A 155 -5.43 8.59 -6.93
C ARG A 155 -5.64 10.09 -6.72
N ILE A 156 -6.76 10.47 -6.13
CA ILE A 156 -7.11 11.84 -5.79
C ILE A 156 -7.01 12.01 -4.27
N VAL A 157 -6.41 13.11 -3.82
CA VAL A 157 -6.33 13.49 -2.41
C VAL A 157 -6.85 14.91 -2.25
N LEU A 158 -7.93 15.09 -1.49
CA LEU A 158 -8.44 16.41 -1.15
C LEU A 158 -7.99 16.75 0.26
N VAL A 159 -7.27 17.86 0.42
CA VAL A 159 -6.75 18.32 1.71
C VAL A 159 -7.44 19.61 2.08
N ALA A 160 -8.19 19.64 3.19
CA ALA A 160 -8.89 20.85 3.63
C ALA A 160 -9.10 20.91 5.14
N GLY A 161 -9.36 22.09 5.69
CA GLY A 161 -9.79 22.23 7.08
C GLY A 161 -11.17 21.64 7.37
N SER A 162 -12.07 21.68 6.38
CA SER A 162 -13.36 20.99 6.46
C SER A 162 -13.98 20.77 5.07
N PHE A 163 -14.86 19.78 4.98
CA PHE A 163 -15.65 19.47 3.79
C PHE A 163 -17.13 19.65 4.08
N VAL A 164 -17.90 20.15 3.11
CA VAL A 164 -19.35 20.17 3.21
C VAL A 164 -19.92 18.75 3.08
N PRO A 165 -21.07 18.44 3.70
CA PRO A 165 -21.66 17.11 3.63
C PRO A 165 -21.92 16.61 2.20
N SER A 166 -22.28 17.51 1.27
CA SER A 166 -22.48 17.18 -0.14
C SER A 166 -21.18 16.68 -0.79
N THR A 167 -20.06 17.38 -0.61
CA THR A 167 -18.74 16.96 -1.11
C THR A 167 -18.36 15.59 -0.54
N SER A 168 -18.53 15.37 0.77
CA SER A 168 -18.25 14.06 1.37
C SER A 168 -19.13 12.95 0.80
N ALA A 169 -20.43 13.20 0.60
CA ALA A 169 -21.35 12.24 -0.02
C ALA A 169 -20.97 11.92 -1.47
N THR A 170 -20.61 12.93 -2.26
CA THR A 170 -20.13 12.75 -3.64
C THR A 170 -18.86 11.90 -3.67
N VAL A 171 -17.89 12.17 -2.79
CA VAL A 171 -16.63 11.42 -2.72
C VAL A 171 -16.84 9.97 -2.30
N VAL A 172 -17.75 9.70 -1.35
CA VAL A 172 -18.14 8.33 -0.98
C VAL A 172 -18.70 7.59 -2.20
N TRP A 173 -19.66 8.18 -2.90
CA TRP A 173 -20.27 7.57 -4.08
C TRP A 173 -19.25 7.34 -5.21
N LEU A 174 -18.39 8.31 -5.51
CA LEU A 174 -17.32 8.16 -6.51
C LEU A 174 -16.36 7.03 -6.14
N SER A 175 -16.06 6.87 -4.85
CA SER A 175 -15.22 5.77 -4.39
C SER A 175 -15.89 4.41 -4.54
N GLU A 176 -17.20 4.32 -4.30
CA GLU A 176 -18.01 3.12 -4.61
C GLU A 176 -18.00 2.79 -6.11
N MET A 177 -17.89 3.80 -6.98
CA MET A 177 -17.72 3.62 -8.43
C MET A 177 -16.29 3.24 -8.85
N GLY A 178 -15.38 3.04 -7.89
CA GLY A 178 -14.02 2.57 -8.13
C GLY A 178 -12.97 3.67 -8.28
N LEU A 179 -13.32 4.94 -8.05
CA LEU A 179 -12.33 6.00 -7.94
C LEU A 179 -11.59 5.90 -6.60
N ASP A 180 -10.29 6.19 -6.62
CA ASP A 180 -9.49 6.24 -5.41
C ASP A 180 -9.40 7.70 -4.96
N ILE A 181 -10.21 8.06 -3.97
CA ILE A 181 -10.31 9.43 -3.46
C ILE A 181 -10.12 9.40 -1.94
N THR A 182 -9.16 10.17 -1.46
CA THR A 182 -8.88 10.36 -0.03
C THR A 182 -9.28 11.77 0.39
N LEU A 183 -9.96 11.91 1.53
CA LEU A 183 -10.19 13.19 2.20
C LEU A 183 -9.24 13.29 3.39
N GLN A 184 -8.33 14.26 3.36
CA GLN A 184 -7.45 14.62 4.47
C GLN A 184 -7.96 15.91 5.10
N ARG A 185 -8.05 15.93 6.43
CA ARG A 185 -8.38 17.13 7.21
C ARG A 185 -7.15 17.71 7.84
N VAL A 186 -6.94 19.01 7.67
CA VAL A 186 -5.90 19.78 8.35
C VAL A 186 -6.53 20.66 9.42
N GLN A 187 -6.19 20.48 10.69
CA GLN A 187 -6.76 21.26 11.79
C GLN A 187 -5.66 21.95 12.60
N ALA A 188 -5.81 23.26 12.82
CA ALA A 188 -4.91 24.02 13.67
C ALA A 188 -5.46 24.17 15.09
N TYR A 189 -4.54 24.24 16.06
CA TYR A 189 -4.78 24.40 17.48
C TYR A 189 -3.81 25.43 18.04
N ARG A 190 -4.27 26.32 18.92
CA ARG A 190 -3.44 27.35 19.54
C ARG A 190 -3.05 26.96 20.96
N THR A 191 -1.77 27.04 21.29
CA THR A 191 -1.28 26.81 22.66
C THR A 191 -1.46 28.06 23.53
N ALA A 192 -1.28 27.90 24.84
CA ALA A 192 -1.29 29.04 25.76
C ALA A 192 -0.10 30.00 25.56
N ALA A 193 0.98 29.55 24.93
CA ALA A 193 2.14 30.36 24.57
C ALA A 193 2.02 31.00 23.17
N ASP A 194 0.85 30.86 22.54
CA ASP A 194 0.52 31.34 21.19
C ASP A 194 1.17 30.56 20.03
N ASP A 195 1.94 29.51 20.32
CA ASP A 195 2.40 28.55 19.30
C ASP A 195 1.20 27.83 18.66
N VAL A 196 1.33 27.47 17.38
CA VAL A 196 0.29 26.75 16.63
C VAL A 196 0.72 25.30 16.37
N ILE A 197 -0.18 24.37 16.69
CA ILE A 197 -0.04 22.95 16.39
C ILE A 197 -1.01 22.61 15.27
N VAL A 198 -0.54 21.86 14.27
CA VAL A 198 -1.37 21.39 13.16
C VAL A 198 -1.45 19.87 13.20
N THR A 199 -2.67 19.32 13.07
CA THR A 199 -2.90 17.89 12.85
C THR A 199 -3.37 17.67 11.41
N VAL A 200 -2.99 16.51 10.86
CA VAL A 200 -3.50 16.01 9.58
C VAL A 200 -4.13 14.65 9.84
N SER A 201 -5.40 14.51 9.49
CA SER A 201 -6.20 13.33 9.80
C SER A 201 -7.00 12.88 8.58
N GLN A 202 -6.93 11.61 8.21
CA GLN A 202 -7.73 11.08 7.12
C GLN A 202 -9.20 10.94 7.53
N LEU A 203 -10.09 11.68 6.86
CA LEU A 203 -11.53 11.61 7.08
C LEU A 203 -12.20 10.53 6.24
N PHE A 204 -11.69 10.28 5.03
CA PHE A 204 -12.22 9.26 4.12
C PHE A 204 -11.10 8.68 3.24
N PRO A 205 -11.09 7.37 2.97
CA PRO A 205 -11.81 6.35 3.74
C PRO A 205 -11.42 6.47 5.21
N VAL A 206 -12.34 6.25 6.14
CA VAL A 206 -11.97 6.41 7.56
C VAL A 206 -10.93 5.33 7.87
N PRO A 207 -9.72 5.70 8.35
CA PRO A 207 -8.72 4.72 8.78
C PRO A 207 -9.35 3.81 9.83
N ASP A 208 -8.98 2.54 9.82
CA ASP A 208 -9.36 1.60 10.89
C ASP A 208 -10.88 1.32 11.01
N VAL A 209 -11.72 1.78 10.07
CA VAL A 209 -13.15 1.38 10.03
C VAL A 209 -13.35 -0.10 9.69
N GLU A 210 -12.32 -0.73 9.11
CA GLU A 210 -12.24 -2.18 8.95
C GLU A 210 -12.07 -2.92 10.28
N GLU A 211 -11.60 -2.24 11.34
CA GLU A 211 -11.44 -2.81 12.68
C GLU A 211 -12.74 -2.76 13.51
N PHE A 212 -13.68 -1.86 13.16
CA PHE A 212 -14.90 -1.62 13.96
C PHE A 212 -16.24 -1.81 13.22
N THR A 213 -16.29 -2.04 11.91
CA THR A 213 -17.57 -2.24 11.20
C THR A 213 -17.57 -3.47 10.29
N ILE A 214 -18.32 -4.50 10.69
CA ILE A 214 -18.75 -5.56 9.78
C ILE A 214 -20.03 -5.07 9.10
N SER A 215 -19.95 -4.68 7.83
CA SER A 215 -21.13 -4.41 6.99
C SER A 215 -20.99 -5.14 5.65
N PRO A 216 -21.95 -6.01 5.26
CA PRO A 216 -21.86 -6.85 4.05
C PRO A 216 -21.71 -6.04 2.74
N GLN A 217 -22.25 -4.82 2.67
CA GLN A 217 -22.27 -4.03 1.45
C GLN A 217 -20.95 -3.30 1.15
N ARG A 218 -20.01 -3.22 2.10
CA ARG A 218 -18.66 -2.64 1.87
C ARG A 218 -17.61 -3.67 1.45
N ALA A 219 -17.91 -4.96 1.56
CA ALA A 219 -16.96 -6.03 1.28
C ALA A 219 -16.60 -6.15 -0.21
N GLU A 220 -17.48 -5.79 -1.14
CA GLU A 220 -17.17 -5.81 -2.59
C GLU A 220 -16.30 -4.63 -3.04
N ALA A 221 -16.55 -3.42 -2.53
CA ALA A 221 -15.70 -2.25 -2.77
C ALA A 221 -14.32 -2.44 -2.11
N ALA A 222 -14.29 -2.99 -0.88
CA ALA A 222 -13.07 -3.38 -0.18
C ALA A 222 -12.36 -4.55 -0.86
N ALA A 223 -13.04 -5.47 -1.55
CA ALA A 223 -12.38 -6.52 -2.34
C ALA A 223 -11.67 -5.94 -3.57
N SER A 224 -12.20 -4.86 -4.18
CA SER A 224 -11.53 -4.13 -5.26
C SER A 224 -10.33 -3.32 -4.75
N GLN A 225 -10.45 -2.69 -3.57
CA GLN A 225 -9.35 -1.98 -2.92
C GLN A 225 -8.31 -2.93 -2.34
N THR A 226 -8.71 -4.10 -1.84
CA THR A 226 -7.81 -5.19 -1.38
C THR A 226 -7.16 -5.88 -2.56
N ARG A 227 -7.81 -5.95 -3.74
CA ARG A 227 -7.16 -6.36 -5.01
C ARG A 227 -6.14 -5.31 -5.48
N ARG A 228 -6.43 -4.01 -5.34
CA ARG A 228 -5.47 -2.92 -5.56
C ARG A 228 -4.37 -2.89 -4.48
N ARG A 229 -4.68 -3.28 -3.24
CA ARG A 229 -3.75 -3.44 -2.11
C ARG A 229 -2.88 -4.69 -2.27
N ARG A 230 -3.40 -5.75 -2.89
CA ARG A 230 -2.62 -6.90 -3.39
C ARG A 230 -1.75 -6.52 -4.58
N LYS A 231 -2.14 -5.51 -5.37
CA LYS A 231 -1.24 -4.84 -6.32
C LYS A 231 -0.17 -3.96 -5.62
N ARG A 232 -0.23 -3.78 -4.28
CA ARG A 232 0.91 -3.29 -3.46
C ARG A 232 1.95 -4.38 -3.16
N GLU A 233 1.79 -5.60 -3.69
CA GLU A 233 2.92 -6.53 -3.76
C GLU A 233 3.85 -6.00 -4.86
N GLY A 234 4.97 -5.43 -4.43
CA GLY A 234 5.81 -4.52 -5.22
C GLY A 234 6.34 -5.10 -6.54
N SER A 235 7.13 -4.27 -7.23
CA SER A 235 7.97 -4.67 -8.37
C SER A 235 8.47 -6.12 -8.22
N THR A 236 8.48 -6.91 -9.31
CA THR A 236 8.97 -8.31 -9.36
C THR A 236 10.17 -8.58 -8.47
N VAL A 237 11.11 -7.64 -8.42
CA VAL A 237 12.30 -7.65 -7.56
C VAL A 237 11.98 -7.63 -6.07
N VAL A 238 11.08 -6.74 -5.63
CA VAL A 238 10.66 -6.61 -4.23
C VAL A 238 10.03 -7.91 -3.75
N ARG A 239 9.15 -8.51 -4.56
CA ARG A 239 8.49 -9.78 -4.22
C ARG A 239 9.51 -10.92 -4.06
N LEU A 240 10.43 -11.05 -5.01
CA LEU A 240 11.49 -12.06 -4.94
C LEU A 240 12.46 -11.85 -3.77
N ALA A 241 12.89 -10.61 -3.54
CA ALA A 241 13.81 -10.27 -2.46
C ALA A 241 13.19 -10.48 -1.07
N GLN A 242 11.90 -10.16 -0.90
CA GLN A 242 11.16 -10.39 0.34
C GLN A 242 10.91 -11.87 0.61
N ALA A 243 10.57 -12.63 -0.43
CA ALA A 243 10.35 -14.07 -0.32
C ALA A 243 11.66 -14.87 -0.19
N ALA A 244 12.80 -14.25 -0.51
CA ALA A 244 14.11 -14.90 -0.58
C ALA A 244 14.11 -16.19 -1.43
N THR A 245 13.27 -16.23 -2.49
CA THR A 245 13.10 -17.42 -3.35
C THR A 245 14.38 -17.75 -4.12
N ILE A 246 15.20 -16.73 -4.39
CA ILE A 246 16.49 -16.88 -5.06
C ILE A 246 17.59 -16.74 -4.00
N PRO A 247 18.44 -17.76 -3.79
CA PRO A 247 19.58 -17.65 -2.90
C PRO A 247 20.49 -16.47 -3.27
N ASP A 248 21.00 -15.76 -2.26
CA ASP A 248 22.05 -14.76 -2.48
C ASP A 248 23.26 -15.39 -3.18
N ALA A 249 23.94 -14.58 -3.99
CA ALA A 249 25.06 -14.99 -4.83
C ALA A 249 24.69 -15.93 -6.00
N THR A 250 23.40 -16.18 -6.28
CA THR A 250 22.97 -16.89 -7.49
C THR A 250 23.41 -16.14 -8.74
N SER A 251 24.08 -16.83 -9.67
CA SER A 251 24.46 -16.27 -10.97
C SER A 251 23.25 -16.22 -11.90
N LEU A 252 22.99 -15.07 -12.49
CA LEU A 252 21.97 -14.87 -13.51
C LEU A 252 22.59 -14.59 -14.87
N THR A 253 21.94 -15.08 -15.92
CA THR A 253 22.34 -14.83 -17.31
C THR A 253 21.28 -13.99 -18.01
N MET A 254 21.72 -13.00 -18.77
CA MET A 254 20.85 -12.20 -19.61
C MET A 254 20.44 -12.99 -20.86
N GLN A 255 19.14 -13.07 -21.11
CA GLN A 255 18.54 -13.60 -22.33
C GLN A 255 17.44 -12.63 -22.78
N PRO A 256 17.73 -11.75 -23.75
CA PRO A 256 16.75 -10.80 -24.24
C PRO A 256 15.48 -11.46 -24.78
N VAL A 257 14.31 -10.94 -24.40
CA VAL A 257 12.99 -11.39 -24.88
C VAL A 257 12.15 -10.21 -25.38
N ALA A 258 11.18 -10.51 -26.25
CA ALA A 258 10.25 -9.52 -26.83
C ALA A 258 10.92 -8.36 -27.62
N ILE A 259 12.04 -8.67 -28.28
CA ILE A 259 12.72 -7.81 -29.26
C ILE A 259 12.74 -8.50 -30.63
N ASP A 260 13.00 -7.75 -31.70
CA ASP A 260 13.18 -8.34 -33.03
C ASP A 260 14.54 -9.05 -33.17
N ALA A 261 14.68 -9.82 -34.24
CA ALA A 261 15.86 -10.65 -34.48
C ALA A 261 17.14 -9.84 -34.74
N GLU A 262 17.03 -8.61 -35.25
CA GLU A 262 18.18 -7.74 -35.51
C GLU A 262 18.76 -7.22 -34.20
N ALA A 263 17.90 -6.70 -33.31
CA ALA A 263 18.29 -6.27 -31.98
C ALA A 263 18.84 -7.43 -31.13
N LEU A 264 18.27 -8.63 -31.25
CA LEU A 264 18.76 -9.81 -30.56
C LEU A 264 20.19 -10.17 -31.00
N ALA A 265 20.44 -10.23 -32.31
CA ALA A 265 21.76 -10.53 -32.85
C ALA A 265 22.82 -9.48 -32.43
N ALA A 266 22.43 -8.20 -32.41
CA ALA A 266 23.31 -7.13 -31.95
C ALA A 266 23.69 -7.28 -30.47
N ILE A 267 22.73 -7.61 -29.60
CA ILE A 267 23.00 -7.85 -28.17
C ILE A 267 23.87 -9.09 -27.97
N ASP A 268 23.63 -10.17 -28.73
CA ASP A 268 24.44 -11.40 -28.67
C ASP A 268 25.91 -11.12 -29.06
N GLU A 269 26.14 -10.32 -30.11
CA GLU A 269 27.49 -9.89 -30.51
C GLU A 269 28.15 -9.02 -29.43
N TRP A 270 27.40 -8.05 -28.87
CA TRP A 270 27.87 -7.19 -27.79
C TRP A 270 28.22 -7.97 -26.50
N ILE A 271 27.49 -9.03 -26.17
CA ILE A 271 27.81 -9.94 -25.06
C ILE A 271 29.01 -10.83 -25.43
N ALA A 272 29.15 -11.26 -26.68
CA ALA A 272 30.27 -12.09 -27.12
C ALA A 272 31.62 -11.37 -27.01
N GLU A 273 31.65 -10.05 -27.20
CA GLU A 273 32.85 -9.22 -27.00
C GLU A 273 33.34 -9.20 -25.54
N ASP A 274 32.41 -9.15 -24.58
CA ASP A 274 32.72 -9.28 -23.15
C ASP A 274 31.60 -10.06 -22.45
N PRO A 275 31.81 -11.37 -22.19
CA PRO A 275 30.79 -12.22 -21.59
C PRO A 275 30.28 -11.75 -20.22
N ARG A 276 31.01 -10.86 -19.53
CA ARG A 276 30.56 -10.27 -18.25
C ARG A 276 29.36 -9.34 -18.44
N ARG A 277 29.15 -8.78 -19.65
CA ARG A 277 27.99 -7.93 -19.98
C ARG A 277 26.67 -8.69 -19.85
N GLY A 278 26.68 -10.00 -20.13
CA GLY A 278 25.52 -10.87 -20.02
C GLY A 278 25.33 -11.56 -18.66
N ARG A 279 26.13 -11.25 -17.63
CA ARG A 279 26.08 -11.94 -16.33
C ARG A 279 25.96 -10.99 -15.15
N ALA A 280 25.16 -11.38 -14.17
CA ALA A 280 25.01 -10.65 -12.92
C ALA A 280 24.82 -11.61 -11.75
N ILE A 281 25.15 -11.15 -10.54
CA ILE A 281 25.00 -11.91 -9.31
C ILE A 281 23.79 -11.36 -8.55
N TRP A 282 22.86 -12.24 -8.17
CA TRP A 282 21.69 -11.90 -7.37
C TRP A 282 22.06 -11.59 -5.92
N SER A 283 21.39 -10.59 -5.36
CA SER A 283 21.28 -10.31 -3.94
C SER A 283 19.82 -10.00 -3.61
N ASN A 284 19.36 -10.39 -2.41
CA ASN A 284 18.02 -10.09 -1.90
C ASN A 284 17.86 -8.63 -1.46
N ASN A 285 18.46 -7.70 -2.21
CA ASN A 285 18.27 -6.26 -2.10
C ASN A 285 17.03 -5.86 -2.92
N SER A 286 16.00 -5.35 -2.26
CA SER A 286 14.73 -4.99 -2.90
C SER A 286 14.80 -3.79 -3.86
N ARG A 287 15.93 -3.04 -3.88
CA ARG A 287 16.12 -1.86 -4.73
C ARG A 287 17.03 -2.10 -5.93
N GLN A 288 18.18 -2.74 -5.73
CA GLN A 288 19.20 -3.01 -6.74
C GLN A 288 19.75 -4.43 -6.52
N PRO A 289 19.05 -5.47 -6.99
CA PRO A 289 19.37 -6.85 -6.66
C PRO A 289 20.50 -7.43 -7.49
N LEU A 290 20.89 -6.80 -8.61
CA LEU A 290 21.83 -7.37 -9.57
C LEU A 290 23.19 -6.69 -9.47
N ARG A 291 24.18 -7.40 -8.94
CA ARG A 291 25.56 -6.98 -9.08
C ARG A 291 26.07 -7.36 -10.46
N TRP A 292 26.26 -6.38 -11.34
CA TRP A 292 26.66 -6.64 -12.72
C TRP A 292 28.14 -7.05 -12.79
N GLU A 293 28.46 -8.16 -13.46
CA GLU A 293 29.86 -8.63 -13.52
C GLU A 293 30.78 -7.73 -14.35
N TYR A 294 30.21 -6.90 -15.23
CA TYR A 294 30.97 -6.04 -16.13
C TYR A 294 31.76 -4.95 -15.39
N ASP A 295 31.11 -4.26 -14.44
CA ASP A 295 31.70 -3.15 -13.67
C ASP A 295 31.70 -3.37 -12.15
N GLY A 296 31.00 -4.40 -11.66
CA GLY A 296 30.93 -4.78 -10.25
C GLY A 296 29.97 -3.97 -9.40
N ASN A 297 29.18 -3.07 -10.00
CA ASN A 297 28.18 -2.24 -9.30
C ASN A 297 26.82 -2.94 -9.23
N ASP A 298 25.97 -2.48 -8.31
CA ASP A 298 24.61 -3.00 -8.12
C ASP A 298 23.61 -2.21 -8.96
N TYR A 299 22.71 -2.92 -9.63
CA TYR A 299 21.74 -2.37 -10.55
C TYR A 299 20.39 -3.04 -10.40
N ARG A 300 19.39 -2.41 -11.02
CA ARG A 300 18.12 -3.04 -11.32
C ARG A 300 18.24 -3.89 -12.59
N PRO A 301 17.43 -4.97 -12.70
CA PRO A 301 17.35 -5.78 -13.91
C PRO A 301 17.13 -4.97 -15.19
N SER A 302 16.22 -3.98 -15.15
CA SER A 302 15.89 -3.13 -16.29
C SER A 302 17.03 -2.18 -16.68
N SER A 303 17.82 -1.69 -15.71
CA SER A 303 18.93 -0.77 -15.99
C SER A 303 19.97 -1.41 -16.91
N ILE A 304 20.43 -2.62 -16.54
CA ILE A 304 21.43 -3.34 -17.35
C ILE A 304 20.85 -3.72 -18.72
N ALA A 305 19.61 -4.21 -18.75
CA ALA A 305 18.95 -4.63 -19.99
C ALA A 305 18.72 -3.45 -20.96
N GLN A 306 18.39 -2.26 -20.45
CA GLN A 306 18.28 -1.04 -21.25
C GLN A 306 19.65 -0.55 -21.75
N THR A 307 20.72 -0.68 -20.95
CA THR A 307 22.08 -0.42 -21.41
C THR A 307 22.45 -1.33 -22.58
N ALA A 308 22.17 -2.63 -22.50
CA ALA A 308 22.41 -3.56 -23.60
C ALA A 308 21.66 -3.16 -24.89
N LEU A 309 20.38 -2.81 -24.79
CA LEU A 309 19.59 -2.33 -25.94
C LEU A 309 20.15 -1.05 -26.58
N ARG A 310 20.55 -0.09 -25.74
CA ARG A 310 21.05 1.19 -26.20
C ARG A 310 22.42 1.06 -26.85
N GLU A 311 23.34 0.37 -26.19
CA GLU A 311 24.73 0.26 -26.64
C GLU A 311 24.90 -0.73 -27.78
N ALA A 312 24.17 -1.84 -27.77
CA ALA A 312 24.29 -2.87 -28.80
C ALA A 312 23.42 -2.58 -30.02
N ALA A 313 22.15 -2.22 -29.80
CA ALA A 313 21.16 -2.10 -30.88
C ALA A 313 20.80 -0.64 -31.23
N GLY A 314 21.28 0.35 -30.47
CA GLY A 314 20.91 1.76 -30.67
C GLY A 314 19.44 2.06 -30.37
N ILE A 315 18.76 1.19 -29.60
CA ILE A 315 17.33 1.29 -29.31
C ILE A 315 17.13 1.87 -27.90
N GLU A 316 16.45 3.01 -27.80
CA GLU A 316 15.99 3.57 -26.53
C GLU A 316 14.50 3.32 -26.33
N ARG A 317 14.16 2.33 -25.51
CA ARG A 317 12.77 2.04 -25.10
C ARG A 317 12.72 1.37 -23.73
N SER A 318 11.58 1.49 -23.04
CA SER A 318 11.36 0.70 -21.82
C SER A 318 11.14 -0.77 -22.13
N ILE A 319 11.57 -1.63 -21.21
CA ILE A 319 11.43 -3.08 -21.29
C ILE A 319 11.21 -3.64 -19.88
N ARG A 320 10.51 -4.78 -19.82
CA ARG A 320 10.38 -5.60 -18.62
C ARG A 320 11.71 -6.28 -18.29
N GLY A 321 12.65 -5.53 -17.72
CA GLY A 321 14.00 -6.02 -17.40
C GLY A 321 14.05 -7.35 -16.65
N PRO A 322 13.22 -7.62 -15.63
CA PRO A 322 13.24 -8.90 -14.92
C PRO A 322 12.97 -10.13 -15.82
N SER A 323 12.28 -9.98 -16.95
CA SER A 323 12.06 -11.12 -17.86
C SER A 323 13.29 -11.45 -18.71
N TRP A 324 14.35 -10.63 -18.66
CA TRP A 324 15.59 -10.86 -19.39
C TRP A 324 16.64 -11.61 -18.56
N TRP A 325 16.40 -11.84 -17.27
CA TRP A 325 17.39 -12.46 -16.38
C TRP A 325 16.93 -13.82 -15.94
N PHE A 326 17.74 -14.83 -16.22
CA PHE A 326 17.44 -16.23 -16.00
C PHE A 326 18.40 -16.85 -14.99
N THR A 327 17.87 -17.68 -14.09
CA THR A 327 18.68 -18.50 -13.19
C THR A 327 19.34 -19.66 -13.93
N PRO A 328 20.31 -20.37 -13.33
CA PRO A 328 20.93 -21.55 -13.93
C PRO A 328 19.92 -22.68 -14.23
N GLU A 329 18.80 -22.70 -13.52
CA GLU A 329 17.68 -23.64 -13.72
C GLU A 329 16.78 -23.24 -14.90
N GLY A 330 17.07 -22.12 -15.58
CA GLY A 330 16.37 -21.69 -16.78
C GLY A 330 15.04 -20.96 -16.52
N LYS A 331 14.82 -20.46 -15.31
CA LYS A 331 13.63 -19.65 -14.98
C LYS A 331 13.98 -18.17 -14.96
N SER A 332 13.14 -17.34 -15.57
CA SER A 332 13.27 -15.88 -15.49
C SER A 332 12.86 -15.35 -14.11
N LEU A 333 13.34 -14.16 -13.73
CA LEU A 333 12.87 -13.49 -12.51
C LEU A 333 11.34 -13.21 -12.56
N THR A 334 10.76 -13.03 -13.74
CA THR A 334 9.31 -12.83 -13.86
C THR A 334 8.55 -14.12 -13.55
N GLU A 335 8.97 -15.26 -14.13
CA GLU A 335 8.37 -16.57 -13.86
C GLU A 335 8.54 -16.95 -12.40
N LEU A 336 9.72 -16.75 -11.82
CA LEU A 336 9.96 -17.01 -10.41
C LEU A 336 9.06 -16.15 -9.52
N ALA A 337 8.80 -14.89 -9.87
CA ALA A 337 7.90 -14.05 -9.09
C ALA A 337 6.43 -14.43 -9.24
N GLU A 338 6.04 -14.99 -10.39
CA GLU A 338 4.71 -15.56 -10.62
C GLU A 338 4.51 -16.86 -9.83
N GLU A 339 5.54 -17.71 -9.75
CA GLU A 339 5.57 -18.91 -8.91
C GLU A 339 5.68 -18.60 -7.41
N THR A 340 6.32 -17.48 -7.07
CA THR A 340 6.43 -16.94 -5.70
C THR A 340 5.13 -16.26 -5.28
N THR A 341 4.12 -16.11 -6.16
CA THR A 341 2.78 -15.73 -5.72
C THR A 341 2.36 -16.77 -4.68
N PRO A 342 2.26 -16.40 -3.39
CA PRO A 342 1.91 -17.39 -2.39
C PRO A 342 0.53 -17.90 -2.76
N SER A 343 0.39 -19.22 -2.87
CA SER A 343 -0.80 -19.86 -2.34
C SER A 343 -1.08 -19.16 -1.00
N GLY A 344 -2.29 -18.61 -0.83
CA GLY A 344 -2.61 -17.80 0.33
C GLY A 344 -2.12 -18.44 1.63
N PHE A 345 -1.75 -17.59 2.59
CA PHE A 345 -1.33 -17.95 3.96
C PHE A 345 -1.64 -19.40 4.36
N ASP A 346 -0.62 -20.18 4.75
CA ASP A 346 -0.83 -21.58 5.13
C ASP A 346 -1.72 -21.68 6.38
N TRP A 347 -2.95 -22.18 6.20
CA TRP A 347 -3.94 -22.32 7.26
C TRP A 347 -3.92 -23.71 7.93
N SER A 348 -2.96 -24.58 7.59
CA SER A 348 -2.89 -25.95 8.10
C SER A 348 -2.80 -26.02 9.64
N THR A 349 -2.04 -25.12 10.26
CA THR A 349 -1.95 -25.00 11.73
C THR A 349 -3.30 -24.60 12.33
N LEU A 350 -3.99 -23.63 11.74
CA LEU A 350 -5.33 -23.24 12.18
C LEU A 350 -6.31 -24.42 12.11
N HIS A 351 -6.34 -25.14 10.99
CA HIS A 351 -7.20 -26.30 10.82
C HIS A 351 -6.88 -27.39 11.84
N THR A 352 -5.60 -27.63 12.12
CA THR A 352 -5.15 -28.61 13.12
C THR A 352 -5.64 -28.25 14.51
N ILE A 353 -5.47 -26.98 14.92
CA ILE A 353 -5.92 -26.51 16.24
C ILE A 353 -7.44 -26.62 16.35
N LEU A 354 -8.19 -26.10 15.36
CA LEU A 354 -9.66 -26.09 15.37
C LEU A 354 -10.27 -27.51 15.41
N ASN A 355 -9.68 -28.46 14.68
CA ASN A 355 -10.07 -29.87 14.73
C ASN A 355 -9.79 -30.50 16.10
N SER A 356 -8.70 -30.09 16.76
CA SER A 356 -8.22 -30.71 17.99
C SER A 356 -8.76 -30.07 19.27
N MET A 357 -9.41 -28.90 19.18
CA MET A 357 -10.00 -28.24 20.35
C MET A 357 -10.95 -29.21 21.10
N PRO A 358 -10.82 -29.37 22.43
CA PRO A 358 -11.73 -30.19 23.20
C PRO A 358 -13.14 -29.59 23.30
N LYS A 359 -14.15 -30.45 23.42
CA LYS A 359 -15.52 -30.03 23.74
C LYS A 359 -15.56 -29.30 25.09
N GLY A 360 -16.32 -28.21 25.16
CA GLY A 360 -16.50 -27.44 26.40
C GLY A 360 -15.32 -26.53 26.74
N ARG A 361 -14.50 -26.23 25.73
CA ARG A 361 -13.38 -25.30 25.78
C ARG A 361 -13.53 -24.21 24.72
N TRP A 362 -12.97 -23.03 24.98
CA TRP A 362 -12.97 -21.91 24.04
C TRP A 362 -11.61 -21.20 24.07
N THR A 363 -11.28 -20.43 23.03
CA THR A 363 -10.07 -19.58 23.02
C THR A 363 -10.38 -18.23 22.39
N THR A 364 -9.39 -17.32 22.33
CA THR A 364 -9.57 -16.00 21.71
C THR A 364 -9.00 -15.95 20.30
N TYR A 365 -9.51 -15.02 19.48
CA TYR A 365 -8.90 -14.69 18.19
C TYR A 365 -7.44 -14.22 18.32
N GLY A 366 -7.08 -13.59 19.45
CA GLY A 366 -5.71 -13.18 19.75
C GLY A 366 -4.80 -14.38 19.91
N ASP A 367 -5.06 -15.20 20.93
CA ASP A 367 -4.24 -16.39 21.24
C ASP A 367 -4.13 -17.32 20.02
N LEU A 368 -5.23 -17.51 19.28
CA LEU A 368 -5.22 -18.38 18.10
C LEU A 368 -4.42 -17.78 16.94
N ALA A 369 -4.47 -16.47 16.74
CA ALA A 369 -3.68 -15.80 15.69
C ALA A 369 -2.19 -15.80 16.01
N ASP A 370 -1.83 -15.62 17.28
CA ASP A 370 -0.44 -15.67 17.74
C ASP A 370 0.17 -17.05 17.48
N VAL A 371 -0.54 -18.15 17.78
CA VAL A 371 -0.06 -19.51 17.49
C VAL A 371 -0.04 -19.84 16.00
N VAL A 372 -1.00 -19.34 15.24
CA VAL A 372 -1.07 -19.57 13.78
C VAL A 372 -0.02 -18.72 13.03
N GLY A 373 0.54 -17.67 13.65
CA GLY A 373 1.53 -16.79 13.02
C GLY A 373 0.90 -15.72 12.14
N THR A 374 -0.27 -15.21 12.51
CA THR A 374 -1.02 -14.19 11.76
C THR A 374 -1.63 -13.14 12.70
N ALA A 375 -2.37 -12.18 12.15
CA ALA A 375 -3.17 -11.24 12.94
C ALA A 375 -4.62 -11.76 13.13
N PRO A 376 -5.33 -11.35 14.21
CA PRO A 376 -6.72 -11.74 14.44
C PRO A 376 -7.67 -11.47 13.27
N GLN A 377 -7.44 -10.38 12.53
CA GLN A 377 -8.28 -9.95 11.41
C GLN A 377 -8.23 -10.92 10.21
N PRO A 378 -7.06 -11.21 9.58
CA PRO A 378 -6.98 -12.18 8.49
C PRO A 378 -7.45 -13.59 8.90
N LEU A 379 -7.19 -13.99 10.15
CA LEU A 379 -7.67 -15.27 10.70
C LEU A 379 -9.20 -15.34 10.76
N GLY A 380 -9.85 -14.30 11.31
CA GLY A 380 -11.32 -14.23 11.33
C GLY A 380 -11.95 -14.13 9.94
N GLY A 381 -11.30 -13.43 9.02
CA GLY A 381 -11.72 -13.34 7.61
C GLY A 381 -11.67 -14.69 6.90
N HIS A 382 -10.62 -15.47 7.12
CA HIS A 382 -10.49 -16.83 6.60
C HIS A 382 -11.52 -17.78 7.21
N MET A 383 -11.62 -17.84 8.55
CA MET A 383 -12.54 -18.74 9.25
C MET A 383 -14.00 -18.58 8.84
N THR A 384 -14.42 -17.37 8.47
CA THR A 384 -15.81 -17.05 8.06
C THR A 384 -16.23 -17.75 6.76
N ASN A 385 -15.28 -18.00 5.85
CA ASN A 385 -15.58 -18.57 4.53
C ASN A 385 -14.85 -19.91 4.29
N CYS A 386 -14.17 -20.44 5.30
CA CYS A 386 -13.38 -21.66 5.18
C CYS A 386 -14.20 -22.88 5.62
N PRO A 387 -14.61 -23.77 4.70
CA PRO A 387 -15.40 -24.95 5.04
C PRO A 387 -14.65 -25.96 5.93
N GLU A 388 -13.32 -25.89 5.95
CA GLU A 388 -12.44 -26.75 6.78
C GLU A 388 -12.24 -26.22 8.21
N CYS A 389 -12.64 -24.97 8.49
CA CYS A 389 -12.59 -24.39 9.84
C CYS A 389 -13.75 -24.92 10.71
N VAL A 390 -13.70 -26.20 11.04
CA VAL A 390 -14.63 -26.82 11.98
C VAL A 390 -14.48 -26.20 13.38
N ASN A 391 -15.49 -26.31 14.23
CA ASN A 391 -15.42 -25.79 15.62
C ASN A 391 -15.09 -24.29 15.78
N ALA A 392 -15.14 -23.49 14.71
CA ALA A 392 -14.88 -22.05 14.73
C ALA A 392 -15.71 -21.27 15.77
N TYR A 393 -16.89 -21.79 16.15
CA TYR A 393 -17.73 -21.22 17.22
C TYR A 393 -17.06 -21.19 18.60
N ARG A 394 -15.99 -21.95 18.82
CA ARG A 394 -15.18 -21.95 20.06
C ARG A 394 -14.15 -20.82 20.14
N VAL A 395 -14.06 -19.97 19.12
CA VAL A 395 -13.18 -18.80 19.10
C VAL A 395 -14.00 -17.55 19.42
N LEU A 396 -13.66 -16.91 20.54
CA LEU A 396 -14.34 -15.73 21.09
C LEU A 396 -13.46 -14.48 20.97
N ASP A 397 -14.03 -13.31 21.27
CA ASP A 397 -13.23 -12.10 21.35
C ASP A 397 -12.30 -12.08 22.57
N ALA A 398 -11.41 -11.07 22.65
CA ALA A 398 -10.44 -10.92 23.75
C ALA A 398 -11.10 -10.83 25.15
N SER A 399 -12.39 -10.44 25.22
CA SER A 399 -13.14 -10.38 26.46
C SER A 399 -13.85 -11.70 26.81
N GLY A 400 -13.83 -12.68 25.91
CA GLY A 400 -14.55 -13.95 26.03
C GLY A 400 -16.04 -13.83 25.69
N GLN A 401 -16.44 -12.84 24.89
CA GLN A 401 -17.81 -12.69 24.43
C GLN A 401 -18.02 -13.30 23.04
N THR A 402 -19.24 -13.75 22.78
CA THR A 402 -19.67 -14.23 21.45
C THR A 402 -19.83 -13.07 20.47
N ARG A 403 -19.50 -13.29 19.19
CA ARG A 403 -19.64 -12.24 18.16
C ARG A 403 -21.09 -12.00 17.77
N THR A 404 -21.45 -10.73 17.64
CA THR A 404 -22.66 -10.30 16.96
C THR A 404 -22.57 -10.68 15.48
N GLY A 405 -23.50 -11.49 14.98
CA GLY A 405 -23.51 -11.93 13.57
C GLY A 405 -22.63 -13.14 13.26
N PHE A 406 -22.28 -13.96 14.26
CA PHE A 406 -21.70 -15.29 14.01
C PHE A 406 -22.56 -16.09 13.02
N ARG A 407 -21.89 -16.77 12.08
CA ARG A 407 -22.52 -17.66 11.10
C ARG A 407 -21.81 -18.99 11.11
N TRP A 408 -22.60 -20.05 11.00
CA TRP A 408 -22.07 -21.38 10.76
C TRP A 408 -21.61 -21.50 9.32
N ASN A 409 -20.52 -22.23 9.12
CA ASN A 409 -20.11 -22.66 7.77
C ASN A 409 -21.12 -23.65 7.17
N ASP A 410 -21.81 -24.42 8.04
CA ASP A 410 -23.01 -25.15 7.69
C ASP A 410 -24.24 -24.23 7.78
N GLY A 411 -24.75 -23.79 6.62
CA GLY A 411 -25.92 -22.91 6.54
C GLY A 411 -27.23 -23.50 7.08
N THR A 412 -27.25 -24.79 7.45
CA THR A 412 -28.41 -25.43 8.09
C THR A 412 -28.40 -25.30 9.61
N ASP A 413 -27.26 -25.00 10.23
CA ASP A 413 -27.16 -24.82 11.68
C ASP A 413 -27.62 -23.41 12.06
N GLN A 414 -28.65 -23.36 12.92
CA GLN A 414 -29.30 -22.12 13.37
C GLN A 414 -28.99 -21.81 14.85
N ARG A 415 -28.11 -22.59 15.49
CA ARG A 415 -27.75 -22.35 16.90
C ARG A 415 -27.01 -21.03 17.01
N THR A 416 -27.26 -20.29 18.08
CA THR A 416 -26.39 -19.15 18.42
C THR A 416 -25.02 -19.67 18.85
N GLN A 417 -23.96 -18.87 18.66
CA GLN A 417 -22.61 -19.22 19.11
C GLN A 417 -22.60 -19.59 20.61
N GLN A 418 -23.31 -18.79 21.43
CA GLN A 418 -23.47 -19.05 22.86
C GLN A 418 -24.19 -20.38 23.13
N GLY A 419 -25.33 -20.64 22.46
CA GLY A 419 -26.11 -21.85 22.67
C GLY A 419 -25.35 -23.12 22.28
N ALA A 420 -24.49 -23.05 21.26
CA ALA A 420 -23.60 -24.15 20.93
C ALA A 420 -22.57 -24.43 22.03
N LEU A 421 -21.93 -23.39 22.57
CA LEU A 421 -20.96 -23.51 23.65
C LEU A 421 -21.60 -23.97 24.98
N GLU A 422 -22.81 -23.50 25.29
CA GLU A 422 -23.58 -23.96 26.46
C GLU A 422 -23.95 -25.44 26.33
N ALA A 423 -24.31 -25.91 25.13
CA ALA A 423 -24.53 -27.33 24.86
C ALA A 423 -23.25 -28.20 25.00
N GLU A 424 -22.08 -27.55 25.00
CA GLU A 424 -20.80 -28.18 25.33
C GLU A 424 -20.42 -28.08 26.81
N GLY A 425 -21.25 -27.43 27.63
CA GLY A 425 -21.02 -27.25 29.06
C GLY A 425 -20.20 -26.00 29.41
N VAL A 426 -19.99 -25.07 28.48
CA VAL A 426 -19.37 -23.76 28.79
C VAL A 426 -20.37 -22.91 29.55
N VAL A 427 -20.00 -22.46 30.75
CA VAL A 427 -20.83 -21.57 31.57
C VAL A 427 -20.65 -20.12 31.14
N PHE A 428 -21.76 -19.38 30.99
CA PHE A 428 -21.76 -17.95 30.64
C PHE A 428 -22.26 -17.09 31.80
N ALA A 429 -21.66 -15.90 31.96
CA ALA A 429 -22.17 -14.81 32.78
C ALA A 429 -22.63 -13.68 31.84
N GLY A 430 -23.93 -13.64 31.54
CA GLY A 430 -24.44 -12.80 30.45
C GLY A 430 -24.00 -13.36 29.10
N ASN A 431 -23.24 -12.57 28.34
CA ASN A 431 -22.66 -12.97 27.04
C ASN A 431 -21.18 -13.35 27.13
N ARG A 432 -20.61 -13.40 28.35
CA ARG A 432 -19.18 -13.69 28.59
C ARG A 432 -18.99 -15.13 29.06
N ALA A 433 -18.17 -15.88 28.35
CA ALA A 433 -17.82 -17.25 28.70
C ALA A 433 -16.91 -17.29 29.95
N GLY A 434 -17.11 -18.31 30.80
CA GLY A 434 -16.31 -18.51 32.00
C GLY A 434 -14.85 -18.75 31.68
N ALA A 435 -13.95 -18.01 32.34
CA ALA A 435 -12.50 -18.09 32.13
C ALA A 435 -11.92 -19.48 32.41
N ALA A 436 -12.55 -20.27 33.28
CA ALA A 436 -12.14 -21.65 33.58
C ALA A 436 -12.26 -22.60 32.37
N HIS A 437 -13.00 -22.22 31.33
CA HIS A 437 -13.12 -22.97 30.08
C HIS A 437 -12.19 -22.47 28.98
N ARG A 438 -11.41 -21.40 29.21
CA ARG A 438 -10.50 -20.83 28.21
C ARG A 438 -9.25 -21.72 28.04
N LEU A 439 -8.89 -22.02 26.81
CA LEU A 439 -7.59 -22.55 26.42
C LEU A 439 -6.61 -21.39 26.26
N PRO A 440 -5.54 -21.32 27.06
CA PRO A 440 -4.48 -20.35 26.87
C PRO A 440 -3.64 -20.68 25.63
N GLU A 441 -2.87 -19.71 25.16
CA GLU A 441 -1.96 -19.85 24.01
C GLU A 441 -1.08 -21.11 24.07
N GLU A 442 -0.52 -21.41 25.24
CA GLU A 442 0.35 -22.58 25.43
C GLU A 442 -0.36 -23.91 25.15
N ALA A 443 -1.62 -24.04 25.56
CA ALA A 443 -2.44 -25.21 25.22
C ALA A 443 -2.79 -25.26 23.73
N LEU A 444 -2.87 -24.11 23.04
CA LEU A 444 -3.07 -24.09 21.58
C LEU A 444 -1.81 -24.54 20.84
N ARG A 445 -0.61 -24.20 21.33
CA ARG A 445 0.68 -24.67 20.78
C ARG A 445 0.82 -26.19 20.90
N GLU A 446 0.41 -26.76 22.02
CA GLU A 446 0.33 -28.23 22.19
C GLU A 446 -0.62 -28.86 21.15
N LEU A 447 -1.79 -28.26 20.92
CA LEU A 447 -2.75 -28.72 19.90
C LEU A 447 -2.21 -28.56 18.48
N ALA A 448 -1.31 -27.61 18.23
CA ALA A 448 -0.63 -27.42 16.96
C ALA A 448 0.49 -28.45 16.72
N GLY A 449 0.89 -29.22 17.75
CA GLY A 449 1.99 -30.17 17.68
C GLY A 449 3.38 -29.55 17.94
N GLU A 450 3.43 -28.31 18.45
CA GLU A 450 4.67 -27.68 18.91
C GLU A 450 5.04 -28.23 20.30
N TYR A 451 5.93 -29.22 20.36
CA TYR A 451 6.51 -29.65 21.65
C TYR A 451 7.49 -28.59 22.16
N ILE A 452 7.25 -28.04 23.35
CA ILE A 452 8.30 -27.42 24.15
C ILE A 452 9.25 -28.55 24.56
N SER A 453 10.45 -28.55 23.97
CA SER A 453 11.57 -29.29 24.56
C SER A 453 11.99 -28.53 25.81
N ASP A 454 11.41 -28.88 26.95
CA ASP A 454 11.90 -28.42 28.23
C ASP A 454 13.34 -28.88 28.38
N GLY A 455 14.23 -27.90 28.51
CA GLY A 455 15.61 -28.13 28.88
C GLY A 455 15.69 -28.81 30.23
N ALA A 456 16.34 -29.98 30.24
CA ALA A 456 17.07 -30.54 31.36
C ALA A 456 18.34 -31.21 30.83
#